data_AF-K6U6J2-F1
#
_entry.id   AF-K6U6J2-F1
#
_cell.length_a   1.000
_cell.length_b   1.000
_cell.length_c   1.000
_cell.angle_alpha   90.00
_cell.angle_beta   90.00
_cell.angle_gamma   90.00
#
_symmetry.space_group_name_H-M   'P 1'
#
loop_
_entity.id
_entity.type
_entity.pdbx_description
1 polymer ?
#
loop_
_entity_poly.entity_id
_entity_poly.type
_entity_poly.pdbx_seq_one_letter_code
_entity_poly.pdbx_strand_id
1 'polypeptide(L)'
;MSKPITAAVVMILLERGEIDLYEPVSKFLPGFKEQMVQKGDSLVPVEREIIIKDLLSMTSGLVYGGNHRVGKDTEALFKEIDYRLLGDSPMNTIEAMNN
;
A
#
# COMPACT_ATOMS: atom_id res chain seq x y z
N MET A 1 -4.60 16.58 2.71
CA MET A 1 -5.19 16.71 4.06
C MET A 1 -5.85 15.43 4.58
N SER A 2 -6.05 14.38 3.78
CA SER A 2 -6.61 13.10 4.26
C SER A 2 -5.67 12.30 5.18
N LYS A 3 -4.35 12.31 4.90
CA LYS A 3 -3.37 11.50 5.63
C LYS A 3 -3.40 11.66 7.16
N PRO A 4 -3.36 12.89 7.74
CA PRO A 4 -3.44 13.04 9.20
C PRO A 4 -4.75 12.54 9.80
N ILE A 5 -5.87 12.69 9.07
CA ILE A 5 -7.19 12.21 9.51
C ILE A 5 -7.18 10.68 9.55
N THR A 6 -6.71 10.02 8.49
CA THR A 6 -6.58 8.57 8.46
C THR A 6 -5.63 8.07 9.55
N ALA A 7 -4.50 8.75 9.77
CA ALA A 7 -3.57 8.39 10.85
C ALA A 7 -4.23 8.47 12.23
N ALA A 8 -5.02 9.52 12.50
CA ALA A 8 -5.77 9.64 13.75
C ALA A 8 -6.77 8.48 13.93
N VAL A 9 -7.47 8.06 12.87
CA VAL A 9 -8.36 6.89 12.90
C VAL A 9 -7.60 5.61 13.23
N VAL A 10 -6.42 5.40 12.64
CA VAL A 10 -5.57 4.24 12.96
C VAL A 10 -5.17 4.25 14.45
N MET A 11 -4.84 5.42 15.02
CA MET A 11 -4.54 5.53 16.45
C MET A 11 -5.76 5.23 17.35
N ILE A 12 -6.96 5.61 16.95
CA ILE A 12 -8.20 5.26 17.68
C ILE A 12 -8.46 3.75 17.64
N LEU A 13 -8.22 3.10 16.49
CA LEU A 13 -8.35 1.64 16.37
C LEU A 13 -7.31 0.90 17.24
N LEU A 14 -6.09 1.43 17.32
CA LEU A 14 -5.05 0.93 18.22
C LEU A 14 -5.48 1.06 19.69
N GLU A 15 -5.98 2.23 20.10
CA GLU A 15 -6.47 2.47 21.47
C GLU A 15 -7.59 1.51 21.86
N ARG A 16 -8.45 1.14 20.90
CA ARG A 16 -9.54 0.16 21.08
C ARG A 16 -9.07 -1.29 21.05
N GLY A 17 -7.81 -1.57 20.72
CA GLY A 17 -7.29 -2.93 20.59
C GLY A 17 -7.78 -3.68 19.34
N GLU A 18 -8.28 -2.97 18.33
CA GLU A 18 -8.78 -3.56 17.07
C GLU A 18 -7.67 -3.86 16.08
N ILE A 19 -6.55 -3.14 16.17
CA ILE A 19 -5.34 -3.33 15.37
C ILE A 19 -4.10 -3.12 16.25
N ASP A 20 -2.98 -3.73 15.88
CA ASP A 20 -1.66 -3.43 16.43
C ASP A 20 -0.75 -2.87 15.32
N LEU A 21 0.02 -1.82 15.64
CA LEU A 21 0.91 -1.17 14.67
C LEU A 21 2.01 -2.10 14.12
N TYR A 22 2.32 -3.18 14.82
CA TYR A 22 3.31 -4.19 14.44
C TYR A 22 2.69 -5.40 13.72
N GLU A 23 1.39 -5.41 13.48
CA GLU A 23 0.78 -6.44 12.61
C GLU A 23 1.18 -6.25 11.15
N PRO A 24 1.42 -7.36 10.43
CA PRO A 24 1.71 -7.31 9.02
C PRO A 24 0.46 -6.84 8.25
N VAL A 25 0.66 -5.97 7.25
CA VAL A 25 -0.42 -5.46 6.40
C VAL A 25 -1.10 -6.60 5.64
N SER A 26 -0.35 -7.66 5.31
CA SER A 26 -0.82 -8.86 4.64
C SER A 26 -1.93 -9.62 5.38
N LYS A 27 -2.09 -9.37 6.69
CA LYS A 27 -3.23 -9.87 7.48
C LYS A 27 -4.56 -9.30 7.00
N PHE A 28 -4.58 -8.05 6.53
CA PHE A 28 -5.77 -7.33 6.09
C PHE A 28 -5.86 -7.23 4.57
N LEU A 29 -4.71 -7.17 3.89
CA LEU A 29 -4.58 -7.01 2.45
C LEU A 29 -3.65 -8.10 1.89
N PRO A 30 -4.18 -9.28 1.49
CA PRO A 30 -3.36 -10.43 1.07
C PRO A 30 -2.36 -10.15 -0.06
N GLY A 31 -2.59 -9.14 -0.89
CA GLY A 31 -1.68 -8.70 -1.94
C GLY A 31 -0.34 -8.18 -1.42
N PHE A 32 -0.23 -7.87 -0.13
CA PHE A 32 1.02 -7.50 0.52
C PHE A 32 1.87 -8.72 0.95
N LYS A 33 1.46 -9.94 0.63
CA LYS A 33 2.30 -11.13 0.82
C LYS A 33 3.42 -11.18 -0.22
N GLU A 34 4.55 -11.79 0.16
CA GLU A 34 5.66 -12.15 -0.74
C GLU A 34 6.11 -11.01 -1.66
N GLN A 35 6.10 -9.78 -1.13
CA GLN A 35 6.46 -8.60 -1.91
C GLN A 35 7.90 -8.67 -2.40
N MET A 36 8.13 -8.02 -3.54
CA MET A 36 9.43 -7.85 -4.14
C MET A 36 9.83 -6.38 -4.07
N VAL A 37 11.10 -6.11 -3.83
CA VAL A 37 11.65 -4.75 -3.82
C VAL A 37 12.64 -4.58 -4.96
N GLN A 38 12.63 -3.39 -5.57
CA GLN A 38 13.62 -3.03 -6.57
C GLN A 38 14.95 -2.68 -5.90
N LYS A 39 16.01 -3.43 -6.23
CA LYS A 39 17.39 -3.17 -5.83
C LYS A 39 18.26 -3.06 -7.08
N GLY A 40 18.54 -1.83 -7.50
CA GLY A 40 19.16 -1.57 -8.81
C GLY A 40 18.23 -2.01 -9.95
N ASP A 41 18.73 -2.87 -10.83
CA ASP A 41 17.97 -3.40 -11.97
C ASP A 41 17.24 -4.71 -11.68
N SER A 42 17.36 -5.25 -10.47
CA SER A 42 16.76 -6.53 -10.07
C SER A 42 15.61 -6.34 -9.07
N LEU A 43 14.65 -7.26 -9.12
CA LEU A 43 13.65 -7.45 -8.07
C LEU A 43 14.12 -8.56 -7.14
N VAL A 44 14.13 -8.31 -5.84
CA VAL A 44 14.51 -9.28 -4.81
C VAL A 44 13.40 -9.39 -3.76
N PRO A 45 13.23 -10.52 -3.07
CA PRO A 45 12.25 -10.64 -2.00
C PRO A 45 12.49 -9.62 -0.89
N VAL A 46 11.41 -9.14 -0.25
CA VAL A 46 11.53 -8.28 0.93
C VAL A 46 12.20 -9.02 2.10
N GLU A 47 13.00 -8.29 2.89
CA GLU A 47 13.68 -8.85 4.07
C GLU A 47 12.71 -9.13 5.24
N ARG A 48 11.60 -8.39 5.30
CA ARG A 48 10.51 -8.58 6.26
C ARG A 48 9.19 -8.08 5.66
N GLU A 49 8.07 -8.57 6.19
CA GLU A 49 6.75 -8.03 5.83
C GLU A 49 6.59 -6.56 6.26
N ILE A 50 5.81 -5.83 5.46
CA ILE A 50 5.39 -4.46 5.78
C ILE A 50 4.40 -4.51 6.94
N ILE A 51 4.62 -3.68 7.97
CA ILE A 51 3.70 -3.53 9.10
C ILE A 51 2.92 -2.21 9.02
N ILE A 52 1.81 -2.10 9.75
CA ILE A 52 0.95 -0.90 9.75
C ILE A 52 1.76 0.37 10.07
N LYS A 53 2.69 0.29 11.03
CA LYS A 53 3.57 1.41 11.38
C LYS A 53 4.34 1.96 10.19
N ASP A 54 4.86 1.09 9.31
CA ASP A 54 5.65 1.50 8.16
C ASP A 54 4.84 2.35 7.18
N LEU A 55 3.54 2.06 7.04
CA LEU A 55 2.62 2.85 6.22
C LEU A 55 2.40 4.24 6.83
N LEU A 56 2.21 4.33 8.15
CA LEU A 56 2.02 5.60 8.84
C LEU A 56 3.27 6.50 8.83
N SER A 57 4.46 5.89 8.89
CA SER A 57 5.74 6.62 8.90
C SER A 57 6.35 6.85 7.52
N MET A 58 5.68 6.44 6.43
CA MET A 58 6.21 6.55 5.07
C MET A 58 7.54 5.79 4.87
N THR A 59 7.72 4.66 5.56
CA THR A 59 8.93 3.82 5.53
C THR A 59 8.69 2.42 4.96
N SER A 60 7.51 2.17 4.36
CA SER A 60 7.16 0.88 3.76
C SER A 60 7.87 0.57 2.44
N GLY A 61 8.47 1.57 1.80
CA GLY A 61 9.09 1.44 0.48
C GLY A 61 8.13 1.59 -0.70
N LEU A 62 6.83 1.83 -0.45
CA LEU A 62 5.86 2.16 -1.49
C LEU A 62 6.15 3.55 -2.08
N VAL A 63 6.00 3.66 -3.39
CA VAL A 63 6.24 4.88 -4.16
C VAL A 63 4.93 5.34 -4.81
N TYR A 64 4.85 6.62 -5.17
CA TYR A 64 3.69 7.16 -5.90
C TYR A 64 3.91 7.26 -7.41
N GLY A 65 5.16 7.31 -7.84
CA GLY A 65 5.57 7.51 -9.22
C GLY A 65 7.07 7.74 -9.31
N GLY A 66 7.62 7.70 -10.52
CA GLY A 66 9.05 7.91 -10.74
C GLY A 66 9.54 7.25 -12.03
N ASN A 67 10.74 7.62 -12.45
CA ASN A 67 11.34 7.11 -13.69
C ASN A 67 11.89 5.67 -13.58
N HIS A 68 11.93 5.11 -12.37
CA HIS A 68 12.30 3.71 -12.12
C HIS A 68 11.11 2.77 -12.35
N ARG A 69 11.41 1.49 -12.54
CA ARG A 69 10.42 0.45 -12.88
C ARG A 69 9.19 0.47 -11.97
N VAL A 70 9.39 0.36 -10.65
CA VAL A 70 8.27 0.32 -9.69
C VAL A 70 7.44 1.62 -9.65
N GLY A 71 8.04 2.75 -10.06
CA GLY A 71 7.34 4.03 -10.14
C GLY A 71 6.39 4.05 -11.33
N LYS A 72 6.82 3.50 -12.48
CA LYS A 72 5.97 3.32 -13.66
C LYS A 72 4.85 2.32 -13.41
N ASP A 73 5.14 1.23 -12.70
CA ASP A 73 4.12 0.23 -12.33
C ASP A 73 3.04 0.86 -11.44
N THR A 74 3.43 1.69 -10.47
CA THR A 74 2.49 2.44 -9.62
C THR A 74 1.66 3.44 -10.43
N GLU A 75 2.30 4.17 -11.36
CA GLU A 75 1.59 5.13 -12.23
C GLU A 75 0.57 4.41 -13.14
N ALA A 76 0.89 3.21 -13.63
CA ALA A 76 -0.03 2.39 -14.41
C ALA A 76 -1.28 2.00 -13.59
N LEU A 77 -1.10 1.59 -12.33
CA LEU A 77 -2.22 1.31 -11.43
C LEU A 77 -3.11 2.53 -11.20
N PHE A 78 -2.53 3.71 -10.94
CA PHE A 78 -3.30 4.94 -10.77
C PHE A 78 -4.09 5.30 -12.04
N LYS A 79 -3.49 5.13 -13.22
CA LYS A 79 -4.19 5.34 -14.51
C LYS A 79 -5.36 4.38 -14.68
N GLU A 80 -5.23 3.12 -14.28
CA GLU A 80 -6.32 2.16 -14.33
C GLU A 80 -7.47 2.55 -13.38
N ILE A 81 -7.13 2.95 -12.14
CA ILE A 81 -8.10 3.43 -11.16
C ILE A 81 -8.87 4.62 -11.73
N ASP A 82 -8.17 5.62 -12.27
CA ASP A 82 -8.79 6.83 -12.83
C ASP A 82 -9.66 6.51 -14.05
N TYR A 83 -9.20 5.60 -14.93
CA TYR A 83 -9.97 5.18 -16.10
C TYR A 83 -11.28 4.48 -15.72
N ARG A 84 -11.25 3.64 -14.69
CA ARG A 84 -12.43 2.88 -14.23
C ARG A 84 -13.34 3.67 -13.30
N LEU A 85 -12.88 4.79 -12.73
CA LEU A 85 -13.52 5.49 -11.61
C LEU A 85 -15.00 5.84 -11.83
N LEU A 86 -15.36 6.27 -13.05
CA LEU A 86 -16.73 6.66 -13.42
C LEU A 86 -17.37 5.71 -14.44
N GLY A 87 -16.75 4.55 -14.68
CA GLY A 87 -17.25 3.53 -15.58
C GLY A 87 -18.18 2.52 -14.89
N ASP A 88 -18.59 1.49 -15.64
CA ASP A 88 -19.53 0.46 -15.15
C ASP A 88 -18.90 -0.52 -14.15
N SER A 89 -17.57 -0.51 -13.99
CA SER A 89 -16.82 -1.38 -13.08
C SER A 89 -15.69 -0.60 -12.39
N PRO A 90 -16.00 0.30 -11.45
CA PRO A 90 -14.99 1.06 -10.72
C PRO A 90 -14.15 0.13 -9.84
N MET A 91 -12.84 0.36 -9.82
CA MET A 91 -11.92 -0.38 -8.96
C MET A 91 -12.12 0.06 -7.50
N ASN A 92 -12.39 -0.90 -6.62
CA ASN A 92 -12.48 -0.60 -5.19
C ASN A 92 -11.09 -0.65 -4.52
N THR A 93 -10.99 -0.15 -3.29
CA THR A 93 -9.71 -0.06 -2.57
C THR A 93 -9.08 -1.43 -2.30
N ILE A 94 -9.88 -2.46 -2.01
CA ILE A 94 -9.36 -3.80 -1.73
C ILE A 94 -8.81 -4.44 -3.01
N GLU A 95 -9.50 -4.26 -4.13
CA GLU A 95 -9.03 -4.69 -5.45
C GLU A 95 -7.70 -4.01 -5.79
N ALA A 96 -7.63 -2.68 -5.68
CA ALA A 96 -6.43 -1.91 -6.00
C ALA A 96 -5.20 -2.34 -5.19
N MET A 97 -5.40 -2.74 -3.92
CA MET A 97 -4.33 -3.13 -3.01
C MET A 97 -3.96 -4.62 -3.09
N ASN A 98 -4.71 -5.42 -3.84
CA ASN A 98 -4.47 -6.85 -4.03
C ASN A 98 -4.08 -7.24 -5.46
N ASN A 99 -3.93 -6.24 -6.35
CA ASN A 99 -3.63 -6.41 -7.77
C ASN A 99 -2.14 -6.62 -8.03
#